data_AF-A0A0J7NXX1-F1
#
_entry.id   AF-A0A0J7NXX1-F1
#
_cell.length_a   1.000
_cell.length_b   1.000
_cell.length_c   1.000
_cell.angle_alpha   90.00
_cell.angle_beta   90.00
_cell.angle_gamma   90.00
#
_symmetry.space_group_name_H-M   'P 1'
#
loop_
_entity.id
_entity.type
_entity.pdbx_description
1 polymer ?
#
loop_
_entity_poly.entity_id
_entity_poly.type
_entity_poly.pdbx_seq_one_letter_code
_entity_poly.pdbx_strand_id
1 'polypeptide(L)'
;MEGNDSNDKQTESNTQHNHNERSSEPDRQQQSLLPKASSSTARQVREYIPRSGMKKYNHALSNLIPLRYQNQKKENWPADNAGLFSYVYITWMTPYLWKAYKKGLTIKDLPDISLYDTCEYNALRLDILWQQELSQNGPNAASLFMVAWRFVRTRICISCFLLSCSLIFGFISPTILMRKILQHVESSEEGFWDGFKWVLLLMLCDSLRAFFFTWTWNMNYKTGLRLKSACTALLYKKIIRLNSLGNKSTGEVINLFCNDSQRLFDVIIYGPMIISGPIVLSCGIIYIVWLFNPIALIGIIAFLSFYPCQYFISRATGYFRSKSVNITDARVRLMSEILECIKLIKMYSWEKYFSQKLLAIRKKEERWLHKTAYFQSLSISLTPAVPVISAIITFLAQVASGSGLTASQEKYRITSNSALIALRRFKVSSVFRLISCTA
;
A
#
# COMPACT_ATOMS: atom_id res chain seq x y z
N MET A 1 -33.99 -98.60 -22.46
CA MET A 1 -34.68 -98.58 -21.16
C MET A 1 -35.13 -97.15 -21.00
N GLU A 2 -36.34 -96.86 -21.49
CA GLU A 2 -37.57 -96.78 -20.67
C GLU A 2 -37.60 -95.44 -19.91
N GLY A 3 -38.60 -94.57 -20.04
CA GLY A 3 -39.83 -94.64 -20.83
C GLY A 3 -40.96 -93.93 -20.08
N ASN A 4 -41.79 -93.15 -20.79
CA ASN A 4 -43.05 -92.56 -20.30
C ASN A 4 -42.93 -91.59 -19.09
N ASP A 5 -43.90 -90.74 -18.74
CA ASP A 5 -45.22 -90.48 -19.34
C ASP A 5 -45.70 -89.02 -19.16
N SER A 6 -46.64 -88.62 -20.02
CA SER A 6 -47.73 -87.63 -19.93
C SER A 6 -47.79 -86.50 -18.85
N ASN A 7 -48.11 -85.28 -19.36
CA ASN A 7 -49.28 -84.40 -19.05
C ASN A 7 -49.74 -84.17 -17.58
N ASP A 8 -50.32 -83.02 -17.17
CA ASP A 8 -50.90 -81.89 -17.93
C ASP A 8 -51.14 -80.63 -17.03
N LYS A 9 -51.71 -79.57 -17.62
CA LYS A 9 -52.35 -78.35 -17.02
C LYS A 9 -51.42 -77.17 -16.68
N GLN A 10 -51.41 -76.12 -17.51
CA GLN A 10 -52.36 -74.97 -17.58
C GLN A 10 -51.95 -73.84 -16.61
N THR A 11 -51.90 -72.55 -16.96
CA THR A 11 -52.57 -71.80 -18.07
C THR A 11 -51.78 -70.54 -18.47
N GLU A 12 -51.75 -70.17 -19.76
CA GLU A 12 -51.80 -68.79 -20.36
C GLU A 12 -50.95 -67.59 -19.81
N SER A 13 -50.60 -66.55 -20.58
CA SER A 13 -50.56 -66.31 -22.02
C SER A 13 -49.66 -65.08 -22.32
N ASN A 14 -48.77 -65.24 -23.30
CA ASN A 14 -48.11 -64.16 -24.05
C ASN A 14 -49.11 -63.12 -24.61
N THR A 15 -48.72 -61.85 -24.82
CA THR A 15 -48.06 -61.32 -26.06
C THR A 15 -48.29 -59.80 -26.26
N GLN A 16 -47.21 -59.07 -26.64
CA GLN A 16 -47.16 -57.89 -27.54
C GLN A 16 -48.21 -56.75 -27.48
N HIS A 17 -47.75 -55.52 -27.24
CA HIS A 17 -47.78 -54.47 -28.29
C HIS A 17 -46.64 -53.44 -28.17
N ASN A 18 -46.69 -52.35 -28.96
CA ASN A 18 -45.60 -52.06 -29.92
C ASN A 18 -45.43 -50.56 -30.32
N HIS A 19 -44.29 -50.27 -30.96
CA HIS A 19 -43.93 -49.12 -31.83
C HIS A 19 -43.82 -47.67 -31.30
N ASN A 20 -42.63 -47.10 -31.60
CA ASN A 20 -42.30 -45.76 -32.17
C ASN A 20 -42.77 -44.48 -31.41
N GLU A 21 -42.03 -43.37 -31.38
CA GLU A 21 -41.33 -42.68 -32.47
C GLU A 21 -39.92 -42.11 -32.14
N ARG A 22 -39.35 -41.36 -33.09
CA ARG A 22 -37.93 -41.08 -33.34
C ARG A 22 -37.72 -39.60 -33.68
N SER A 23 -36.73 -38.92 -33.09
CA SER A 23 -36.05 -37.73 -33.66
C SER A 23 -34.81 -37.35 -32.83
N SER A 24 -33.92 -36.52 -33.40
CA SER A 24 -32.47 -36.65 -33.18
C SER A 24 -31.68 -35.32 -33.12
N GLU A 25 -30.72 -35.25 -32.18
CA GLU A 25 -29.44 -34.48 -32.20
C GLU A 25 -29.47 -32.92 -32.29
N PRO A 26 -28.35 -32.18 -32.00
CA PRO A 26 -27.04 -32.55 -31.41
C PRO A 26 -26.56 -31.60 -30.25
N ASP A 27 -25.25 -31.63 -29.96
CA ASP A 27 -24.39 -30.61 -29.31
C ASP A 27 -24.39 -30.41 -27.77
N ARG A 28 -23.42 -31.07 -27.10
CA ARG A 28 -22.37 -30.34 -26.36
C ARG A 28 -21.11 -31.15 -26.02
N GLN A 29 -20.05 -31.00 -26.82
CA GLN A 29 -18.68 -31.21 -26.37
C GLN A 29 -18.22 -30.03 -25.49
N GLN A 30 -18.19 -30.18 -24.17
CA GLN A 30 -17.41 -29.28 -23.31
C GLN A 30 -17.03 -29.90 -21.96
N GLN A 31 -16.18 -30.93 -22.00
CA GLN A 31 -15.78 -31.69 -20.81
C GLN A 31 -14.69 -30.96 -19.99
N SER A 32 -15.14 -30.05 -19.12
CA SER A 32 -14.48 -29.55 -17.91
C SER A 32 -12.93 -29.39 -17.91
N LEU A 33 -12.45 -28.17 -18.16
CA LEU A 33 -11.05 -27.75 -17.92
C LEU A 33 -10.73 -27.45 -16.44
N LEU A 34 -11.33 -28.19 -15.50
CA LEU A 34 -11.01 -28.11 -14.08
C LEU A 34 -10.18 -29.34 -13.67
N PRO A 35 -9.01 -29.17 -13.02
CA PRO A 35 -8.23 -30.30 -12.55
C PRO A 35 -9.05 -31.09 -11.52
N LYS A 36 -9.16 -32.41 -11.71
CA LYS A 36 -9.77 -33.31 -10.71
C LYS A 36 -9.06 -33.10 -9.38
N ALA A 37 -9.82 -32.79 -8.33
CA ALA A 37 -9.28 -32.53 -7.02
C ALA A 37 -8.52 -33.74 -6.49
N SER A 38 -7.18 -33.63 -6.42
CA SER A 38 -6.34 -34.65 -5.79
C SER A 38 -6.69 -34.75 -4.30
N SER A 39 -6.96 -35.96 -3.84
CA SER A 39 -7.35 -36.26 -2.47
C SER A 39 -6.20 -36.08 -1.47
N SER A 40 -5.92 -34.85 -1.08
CA SER A 40 -5.08 -34.53 0.09
C SER A 40 -5.50 -33.22 0.74
N THR A 41 -5.86 -33.29 2.03
CA THR A 41 -6.37 -32.18 2.86
C THR A 41 -7.77 -31.68 2.47
N ALA A 42 -8.80 -32.24 3.12
CA ALA A 42 -10.10 -31.58 3.20
C ALA A 42 -9.91 -30.20 3.85
N ARG A 43 -10.14 -29.14 3.07
CA ARG A 43 -10.00 -27.75 3.50
C ARG A 43 -11.14 -27.41 4.45
N GLN A 44 -11.00 -27.78 5.73
CA GLN A 44 -11.95 -27.41 6.79
C GLN A 44 -12.22 -25.91 6.70
N VAL A 45 -13.47 -25.54 6.45
CA VAL A 45 -13.94 -24.16 6.49
C VAL A 45 -13.82 -23.69 7.93
N ARG A 46 -12.77 -22.92 8.24
CA ARG A 46 -12.46 -22.52 9.62
C ARG A 46 -13.31 -21.30 9.99
N GLU A 47 -14.35 -21.55 10.77
CA GLU A 47 -15.31 -20.55 11.22
C GLU A 47 -14.64 -19.38 11.96
N TYR A 48 -15.07 -18.15 11.68
CA TYR A 48 -14.63 -16.97 12.41
C TYR A 48 -15.36 -16.90 13.76
N ILE A 49 -14.67 -17.23 14.84
CA ILE A 49 -15.20 -17.10 16.21
C ILE A 49 -15.03 -15.64 16.69
N PRO A 50 -16.11 -14.85 16.88
CA PRO A 50 -16.00 -13.50 17.40
C PRO A 50 -15.53 -13.50 18.87
N ARG A 51 -14.37 -12.89 19.14
CA ARG A 51 -13.82 -12.78 20.50
C ARG A 51 -14.10 -11.41 21.12
N SER A 52 -14.69 -11.42 22.32
CA SER A 52 -14.94 -10.20 23.12
C SER A 52 -13.71 -9.76 23.95
N GLY A 53 -13.73 -8.52 24.43
CA GLY A 53 -12.72 -7.95 25.33
C GLY A 53 -11.30 -7.99 24.78
N MET A 54 -10.31 -8.21 25.66
CA MET A 54 -8.90 -8.32 25.27
C MET A 54 -8.57 -9.60 24.50
N LYS A 55 -9.39 -10.66 24.58
CA LYS A 55 -9.14 -11.98 23.95
C LYS A 55 -9.01 -11.92 22.42
N LYS A 56 -9.54 -10.87 21.77
CA LYS A 56 -9.33 -10.58 20.33
C LYS A 56 -7.90 -10.18 19.97
N TYR A 57 -7.12 -9.69 20.95
CA TYR A 57 -5.76 -9.21 20.76
C TYR A 57 -4.69 -10.20 21.17
N ASN A 58 -5.02 -11.34 21.80
CA ASN A 58 -4.03 -12.30 22.31
C ASN A 58 -2.94 -12.69 21.28
N HIS A 59 -3.30 -12.85 20.00
CA HIS A 59 -2.32 -13.16 18.94
C HIS A 59 -1.48 -11.95 18.48
N ALA A 60 -1.97 -10.72 18.66
CA ALA A 60 -1.14 -9.53 18.47
C ALA A 60 -0.23 -9.29 19.69
N LEU A 61 -0.72 -9.61 20.89
CA LEU A 61 0.01 -9.47 22.16
C LEU A 61 1.09 -10.54 22.34
N SER A 62 0.93 -11.75 21.77
CA SER A 62 1.98 -12.78 21.78
C SER A 62 3.28 -12.33 21.12
N ASN A 63 3.18 -11.41 20.15
CA ASN A 63 4.33 -10.85 19.44
C ASN A 63 4.98 -9.69 20.21
N LEU A 64 4.47 -9.31 21.40
CA LEU A 64 5.13 -8.36 22.30
C LEU A 64 6.20 -9.01 23.20
N ILE A 65 6.25 -10.34 23.25
CA ILE A 65 7.28 -11.07 24.02
C ILE A 65 8.65 -10.79 23.37
N PRO A 66 9.64 -10.22 24.08
CA PRO A 66 10.81 -9.61 23.45
C PRO A 66 11.65 -10.60 22.63
N LEU A 67 11.96 -11.75 23.23
CA LEU A 67 12.69 -12.86 22.60
C LEU A 67 11.92 -14.15 22.83
N ARG A 68 11.66 -14.90 21.75
CA ARG A 68 11.08 -16.25 21.82
C ARG A 68 12.10 -17.24 21.27
N TYR A 69 12.71 -18.00 22.17
CA TYR A 69 13.59 -19.11 21.82
C TYR A 69 12.74 -20.38 21.60
N GLN A 70 12.29 -20.61 20.37
CA GLN A 70 11.58 -21.84 20.00
C GLN A 70 12.03 -22.33 18.62
N ASN A 71 12.24 -23.64 18.52
CA ASN A 71 12.36 -24.33 17.24
C ASN A 71 11.07 -24.11 16.44
N GLN A 72 11.19 -23.45 15.29
CA GLN A 72 10.08 -23.22 14.38
C GLN A 72 9.56 -24.58 13.87
N LYS A 73 8.37 -25.00 14.31
CA LYS A 73 7.63 -26.07 13.62
C LYS A 73 7.37 -25.58 12.19
N LYS A 74 7.88 -26.35 11.22
CA LYS A 74 8.05 -25.99 9.79
C LYS A 74 6.75 -25.58 9.08
N GLU A 75 5.60 -25.93 9.64
CA GLU A 75 4.25 -25.74 9.11
C GLU A 75 3.61 -24.39 9.48
N ASN A 76 4.13 -23.67 10.48
CA ASN A 76 3.53 -22.43 10.96
C ASN A 76 4.23 -21.19 10.39
N TRP A 77 3.45 -20.17 9.99
CA TRP A 77 3.96 -18.89 9.51
C TRP A 77 4.97 -18.26 10.50
N PRO A 78 6.23 -18.03 10.11
CA PRO A 78 7.30 -17.62 11.04
C PRO A 78 7.01 -16.33 11.81
N ALA A 79 6.25 -15.39 11.23
CA ALA A 79 5.94 -14.11 11.85
C ALA A 79 4.93 -14.20 13.01
N ASP A 80 4.21 -15.32 13.16
CA ASP A 80 3.27 -15.56 14.27
C ASP A 80 3.98 -16.11 15.52
N ASN A 81 5.17 -16.69 15.33
CA ASN A 81 6.04 -17.17 16.39
C ASN A 81 7.28 -16.26 16.59
N ALA A 82 7.32 -15.10 15.94
CA ALA A 82 8.39 -14.13 16.11
C ALA A 82 8.20 -13.34 17.42
N GLY A 83 9.24 -13.27 18.25
CA GLY A 83 9.33 -12.30 19.35
C GLY A 83 9.41 -10.86 18.82
N LEU A 84 9.17 -9.87 19.68
CA LEU A 84 9.00 -8.45 19.33
C LEU A 84 10.09 -7.91 18.40
N PHE A 85 11.37 -8.15 18.71
CA PHE A 85 12.46 -7.67 17.86
C PHE A 85 12.49 -8.35 16.49
N SER A 86 12.31 -9.67 16.45
CA SER A 86 12.24 -10.44 15.19
C SER A 86 11.02 -10.04 14.35
N TYR A 87 9.90 -9.73 15.00
CA TYR A 87 8.70 -9.22 14.34
C TYR A 87 8.93 -7.83 13.75
N VAL A 88 9.38 -6.87 14.57
CA VAL A 88 9.57 -5.46 14.17
C VAL A 88 10.63 -5.34 13.07
N TYR A 89 11.81 -5.95 13.24
CA TYR A 89 12.89 -5.90 12.25
C TYR A 89 12.74 -6.92 11.12
N ILE A 90 11.67 -7.72 11.09
CA ILE A 90 11.37 -8.71 10.04
C ILE A 90 12.48 -9.76 9.90
N THR A 91 13.24 -10.01 10.97
CA THR A 91 14.43 -10.91 10.98
C THR A 91 14.07 -12.36 10.65
N TRP A 92 12.81 -12.77 10.86
CA TRP A 92 12.29 -14.08 10.43
C TRP A 92 12.32 -14.29 8.91
N MET A 93 12.42 -13.22 8.11
CA MET A 93 12.50 -13.28 6.65
C MET A 93 13.93 -13.51 6.13
N THR A 94 14.96 -13.17 6.92
CA THR A 94 16.39 -13.31 6.58
C THR A 94 16.78 -14.69 6.02
N PRO A 95 16.38 -15.86 6.60
CA PRO A 95 16.73 -17.15 6.03
C PRO A 95 16.16 -17.38 4.62
N TYR A 96 14.98 -16.83 4.31
CA TYR A 96 14.37 -16.91 2.98
C TYR A 96 15.09 -16.01 1.98
N LEU A 97 15.47 -14.79 2.38
CA LEU A 97 16.29 -13.89 1.55
C LEU A 97 17.65 -14.52 1.21
N TRP A 98 18.31 -15.14 2.20
CA TRP A 98 19.60 -15.79 2.02
C TRP A 98 19.51 -17.02 1.11
N LYS A 99 18.43 -17.81 1.24
CA LYS A 99 18.13 -18.92 0.33
C LYS A 99 17.86 -18.42 -1.09
N ALA A 100 17.05 -17.37 -1.25
CA ALA A 100 16.75 -16.76 -2.53
C ALA A 100 18.02 -16.26 -3.25
N TYR A 101 18.94 -15.60 -2.52
CA TYR A 101 20.22 -15.16 -3.05
C TYR A 101 21.11 -16.33 -3.51
N LYS A 102 21.18 -17.43 -2.73
CA LYS A 102 22.08 -18.55 -3.02
C LYS A 102 21.56 -19.58 -4.02
N LYS A 103 20.25 -19.81 -4.09
CA LYS A 103 19.65 -20.93 -4.85
C LYS A 103 18.37 -20.57 -5.62
N GLY A 104 17.96 -19.31 -5.59
CA GLY A 104 16.59 -18.93 -5.97
C GLY A 104 15.57 -19.37 -4.93
N LEU A 105 14.29 -19.07 -5.20
CA LEU A 105 13.17 -19.40 -4.31
C LEU A 105 11.98 -19.84 -5.15
N THR A 106 11.40 -21.00 -4.84
CA THR A 106 10.16 -21.47 -5.45
C THR A 106 8.98 -21.29 -4.50
N ILE A 107 7.75 -21.38 -5.00
CA ILE A 107 6.52 -21.27 -4.17
C ILE A 107 6.52 -22.32 -3.04
N LYS A 108 7.10 -23.50 -3.28
CA LYS A 108 7.22 -24.59 -2.29
C LYS A 108 8.22 -24.30 -1.16
N ASP A 109 9.07 -23.29 -1.30
CA ASP A 109 10.06 -22.89 -0.30
C ASP A 109 9.54 -21.83 0.68
N LEU A 110 8.37 -21.26 0.39
CA LEU A 110 7.71 -20.24 1.21
C LEU A 110 6.78 -20.92 2.23
N PRO A 111 6.68 -20.39 3.47
CA PRO A 111 5.80 -20.92 4.49
C PRO A 111 4.33 -20.57 4.19
N ASP A 112 3.40 -21.42 4.63
CA ASP A 112 1.97 -21.18 4.50
C ASP A 112 1.52 -19.94 5.28
N ILE A 113 0.59 -19.18 4.68
CA ILE A 113 0.11 -17.90 5.21
C ILE A 113 -0.59 -18.11 6.56
N SER A 114 -0.26 -17.27 7.54
CA SER A 114 -0.93 -17.21 8.85
C SER A 114 -2.45 -17.23 8.73
N LEU A 115 -3.13 -18.03 9.55
CA LEU A 115 -4.60 -18.05 9.64
C LEU A 115 -5.20 -16.64 9.75
N TYR A 116 -4.57 -15.76 10.54
CA TYR A 116 -5.03 -14.38 10.77
C TYR A 116 -4.73 -13.42 9.61
N ASP A 117 -3.83 -13.80 8.70
CA ASP A 117 -3.51 -13.08 7.46
C ASP A 117 -4.21 -13.70 6.23
N THR A 118 -4.89 -14.85 6.36
CA THR A 118 -5.65 -15.46 5.26
C THR A 118 -6.80 -14.58 4.79
N CYS A 119 -7.09 -14.67 3.49
CA CYS A 119 -8.22 -14.00 2.86
C CYS A 119 -9.56 -14.46 3.44
N GLU A 120 -9.74 -15.78 3.63
CA GLU A 120 -10.98 -16.41 4.13
C GLU A 120 -11.38 -15.86 5.51
N TYR A 121 -10.47 -15.90 6.49
CA TYR A 121 -10.72 -15.42 7.85
C TYR A 121 -11.06 -13.91 7.89
N ASN A 122 -10.33 -13.10 7.12
CA ASN A 122 -10.55 -11.65 7.09
C ASN A 122 -11.82 -11.28 6.32
N ALA A 123 -12.18 -12.03 5.26
CA ALA A 123 -13.42 -11.87 4.53
C ALA A 123 -14.64 -12.21 5.39
N LEU A 124 -14.63 -13.33 6.13
CA LEU A 124 -15.69 -13.70 7.09
C LEU A 124 -15.88 -12.61 8.16
N ARG A 125 -14.78 -12.12 8.73
CA ARG A 125 -14.80 -11.02 9.72
C ARG A 125 -15.41 -9.74 9.16
N LEU A 126 -15.12 -9.40 7.90
CA LEU A 126 -15.66 -8.20 7.25
C LEU A 126 -17.14 -8.38 6.86
N ASP A 127 -17.53 -9.57 6.42
CA ASP A 127 -18.93 -9.97 6.13
C ASP A 127 -19.80 -9.78 7.38
N ILE A 128 -19.35 -10.28 8.54
CA ILE A 128 -20.09 -10.13 9.82
C ILE A 128 -20.28 -8.65 10.20
N LEU A 129 -19.26 -7.81 10.02
CA LEU A 129 -19.38 -6.37 10.29
C LEU A 129 -20.32 -5.68 9.28
N TRP A 130 -20.36 -6.17 8.04
CA TRP A 130 -21.28 -5.70 6.99
C TRP A 130 -22.73 -6.11 7.26
N GLN A 131 -23.00 -7.36 7.67
CA GLN A 131 -24.34 -7.77 8.09
C GLN A 131 -24.80 -6.99 9.33
N GLN A 132 -23.90 -6.69 10.27
CA GLN A 132 -24.22 -5.83 11.42
C GLN A 132 -24.61 -4.40 10.99
N GLU A 133 -23.86 -3.79 10.05
CA GLU A 133 -24.23 -2.49 9.46
C GLU A 133 -25.62 -2.52 8.81
N LEU A 134 -25.89 -3.54 7.98
CA LEU A 134 -27.18 -3.73 7.31
C LEU A 134 -28.33 -3.91 8.31
N SER A 135 -28.11 -4.64 9.40
CA SER A 135 -29.12 -4.85 10.45
C SER A 135 -29.44 -3.59 11.28
N GLN A 136 -28.49 -2.65 11.37
CA GLN A 136 -28.63 -1.43 12.18
C GLN A 136 -29.15 -0.24 11.36
N ASN A 137 -28.61 -0.05 10.16
CA ASN A 137 -28.87 1.13 9.33
C ASN A 137 -29.78 0.83 8.12
N GLY A 138 -30.11 -0.45 7.87
CA GLY A 138 -30.86 -0.88 6.69
C GLY A 138 -30.03 -0.82 5.39
N PRO A 139 -30.56 -1.37 4.28
CA PRO A 139 -29.81 -1.49 3.02
C PRO A 139 -29.49 -0.14 2.36
N ASN A 140 -30.28 0.90 2.60
CA ASN A 140 -30.15 2.19 1.93
C ASN A 140 -29.16 3.15 2.61
N ALA A 141 -28.89 2.98 3.92
CA ALA A 141 -27.95 3.83 4.66
C ALA A 141 -26.67 3.09 5.13
N ALA A 142 -26.58 1.76 4.92
CA ALA A 142 -25.39 0.99 5.28
C ALA A 142 -24.13 1.43 4.50
N SER A 143 -23.07 1.77 5.24
CA SER A 143 -21.83 2.29 4.64
C SER A 143 -20.66 1.30 4.72
N LEU A 144 -20.18 0.84 3.56
CA LEU A 144 -18.95 0.05 3.46
C LEU A 144 -17.73 0.78 4.04
N PHE A 145 -17.70 2.11 3.98
CA PHE A 145 -16.64 2.92 4.58
C PHE A 145 -16.64 2.81 6.11
N MET A 146 -17.82 2.91 6.75
CA MET A 146 -17.95 2.75 8.20
C MET A 146 -17.56 1.33 8.65
N VAL A 147 -17.92 0.31 7.86
CA VAL A 147 -17.55 -1.09 8.11
C VAL A 147 -16.04 -1.31 7.98
N ALA A 148 -15.43 -0.80 6.90
CA ALA A 148 -13.98 -0.82 6.72
C ALA A 148 -13.25 -0.10 7.86
N TRP A 149 -13.73 1.08 8.27
CA TRP A 149 -13.19 1.81 9.42
C TRP A 149 -13.32 1.00 10.71
N ARG A 150 -14.48 0.40 11.02
CA ARG A 150 -14.67 -0.48 12.19
C ARG A 150 -13.72 -1.69 12.17
N PHE A 151 -13.41 -2.24 10.99
CA PHE A 151 -12.46 -3.35 10.82
C PHE A 151 -11.01 -2.97 11.16
N VAL A 152 -10.56 -1.76 10.78
CA VAL A 152 -9.16 -1.29 10.95
C VAL A 152 -8.89 -0.39 12.16
N ARG A 153 -9.88 0.36 12.66
CA ARG A 153 -9.70 1.52 13.57
C ARG A 153 -8.69 1.29 14.69
N THR A 154 -8.80 0.18 15.43
CA THR A 154 -7.93 -0.09 16.59
C THR A 154 -6.46 -0.29 16.21
N ARG A 155 -6.18 -0.78 14.99
CA ARG A 155 -4.82 -0.91 14.47
C ARG A 155 -4.31 0.44 13.97
N ILE A 156 -5.15 1.24 13.30
CA ILE A 156 -4.80 2.60 12.88
C ILE A 156 -4.47 3.48 14.09
N CYS A 157 -5.28 3.46 15.16
CA CYS A 157 -5.00 4.25 16.38
C CYS A 157 -3.64 3.87 17.00
N ILE A 158 -3.34 2.57 17.12
CA ILE A 158 -2.03 2.10 17.62
C ILE A 158 -0.91 2.53 16.66
N SER A 159 -1.12 2.46 15.35
CA SER A 159 -0.14 2.94 14.35
C SER A 159 0.10 4.44 14.47
N CYS A 160 -0.93 5.27 14.65
CA CYS A 160 -0.76 6.71 14.83
C CYS A 160 0.02 7.00 16.12
N PHE A 161 -0.24 6.26 17.20
CA PHE A 161 0.52 6.38 18.45
C PHE A 161 2.00 6.03 18.25
N LEU A 162 2.31 4.84 17.71
CA LEU A 162 3.69 4.40 17.45
C LEU A 162 4.42 5.36 16.50
N LEU A 163 3.73 5.86 15.46
CA LEU A 163 4.30 6.81 14.53
C LEU A 163 4.56 8.17 15.19
N SER A 164 3.64 8.68 16.00
CA SER A 164 3.86 9.91 16.78
C SER A 164 5.02 9.75 17.75
N CYS A 165 5.18 8.62 18.45
CA CYS A 165 6.37 8.32 19.25
C CYS A 165 7.64 8.37 18.40
N SER A 166 7.68 7.69 17.25
CA SER A 166 8.82 7.74 16.32
C SER A 166 9.15 9.16 15.88
N LEU A 167 8.15 9.97 15.53
CA LEU A 167 8.36 11.34 15.09
C LEU A 167 8.83 12.25 16.23
N ILE A 168 8.37 12.04 17.46
CA ILE A 168 8.88 12.74 18.66
C ILE A 168 10.37 12.42 18.89
N PHE A 169 10.78 11.15 18.90
CA PHE A 169 12.21 10.79 19.00
C PHE A 169 13.01 11.35 17.81
N GLY A 170 12.44 11.33 16.61
CA GLY A 170 13.02 11.93 15.40
C GLY A 170 13.10 13.45 15.38
N PHE A 171 12.41 14.13 16.29
CA PHE A 171 12.55 15.54 16.57
C PHE A 171 13.59 15.79 17.68
N ILE A 172 13.51 15.05 18.79
CA ILE A 172 14.40 15.19 19.97
C ILE A 172 15.88 14.94 19.61
N SER A 173 16.18 13.88 18.84
CA SER A 173 17.55 13.52 18.46
C SER A 173 18.31 14.71 17.82
N PRO A 174 17.85 15.29 16.69
CA PRO A 174 18.62 16.32 16.01
C PRO A 174 18.42 17.74 16.58
N THR A 175 17.37 18.01 17.37
CA THR A 175 17.11 19.38 17.90
C THR A 175 17.64 19.63 19.31
N ILE A 176 17.64 18.60 20.18
CA ILE A 176 18.04 18.72 21.59
C ILE A 176 19.39 18.03 21.80
N LEU A 177 19.51 16.75 21.42
CA LEU A 177 20.69 15.94 21.74
C LEU A 177 21.91 16.37 20.91
N MET A 178 21.75 16.55 19.60
CA MET A 178 22.82 17.08 18.74
C MET A 178 23.32 18.46 19.20
N ARG A 179 22.40 19.34 19.63
CA ARG A 179 22.76 20.65 20.19
C ARG A 179 23.55 20.52 21.48
N LYS A 180 23.18 19.59 22.36
CA LYS A 180 23.93 19.34 23.61
C LYS A 180 25.32 18.77 23.37
N ILE A 181 25.47 17.87 22.39
CA ILE A 181 26.79 17.37 21.97
C ILE A 181 27.67 18.52 21.46
N LEU A 182 27.14 19.43 20.65
CA LEU A 182 27.98 20.53 20.15
C LEU A 182 28.33 21.54 21.25
N GLN A 183 27.39 21.89 22.14
CA GLN A 183 27.70 22.71 23.32
C GLN A 183 28.80 22.09 24.19
N HIS A 184 28.81 20.76 24.34
CA HIS A 184 29.88 20.04 25.06
C HIS A 184 31.23 20.12 24.32
N VAL A 185 31.23 20.08 22.98
CA VAL A 185 32.46 20.20 22.15
C VAL A 185 33.01 21.63 22.11
N GLU A 186 32.15 22.65 22.20
CA GLU A 186 32.53 24.07 22.32
C GLU A 186 33.12 24.42 23.69
N SER A 187 32.73 23.69 24.74
CA SER A 187 33.10 23.96 26.14
C SER A 187 34.36 23.20 26.56
N SER A 188 35.51 23.88 26.59
CA SER A 188 36.82 23.30 26.92
C SER A 188 36.97 22.66 28.31
N GLU A 189 35.97 22.76 29.19
CA GLU A 189 36.02 22.32 30.59
C GLU A 189 35.07 21.15 30.94
N GLU A 190 34.26 20.65 29.99
CA GLU A 190 33.31 19.57 30.28
C GLU A 190 33.97 18.16 30.30
N GLY A 191 33.59 17.33 31.29
CA GLY A 191 34.20 16.01 31.49
C GLY A 191 33.75 14.95 30.48
N PHE A 192 34.67 14.04 30.12
CA PHE A 192 34.47 12.94 29.15
C PHE A 192 33.15 12.15 29.33
N TRP A 193 32.76 11.89 30.57
CA TRP A 193 31.54 11.14 30.90
C TRP A 193 30.25 11.85 30.48
N ASP A 194 30.20 13.19 30.47
CA ASP A 194 29.02 13.93 30.01
C ASP A 194 28.89 13.87 28.48
N GLY A 195 30.00 13.99 27.75
CA GLY A 195 30.03 13.77 26.30
C GLY A 195 29.56 12.36 25.93
N PHE A 196 30.08 11.34 26.63
CA PHE A 196 29.66 9.95 26.43
C PHE A 196 28.16 9.76 26.73
N LYS A 197 27.63 10.37 27.78
CA LYS A 197 26.19 10.35 28.13
C LYS A 197 25.33 10.92 27.00
N TRP A 198 25.71 12.06 26.41
CA TRP A 198 24.95 12.66 25.31
C TRP A 198 24.98 11.80 24.03
N VAL A 199 26.13 11.22 23.68
CA VAL A 199 26.27 10.31 22.53
C VAL A 199 25.46 9.02 22.71
N LEU A 200 25.52 8.41 23.90
CA LEU A 200 24.73 7.22 24.23
C LEU A 200 23.23 7.50 24.17
N LEU A 201 22.79 8.65 24.68
CA LEU A 201 21.38 9.08 24.64
C LEU A 201 20.92 9.36 23.21
N LEU A 202 21.78 9.94 22.36
CA LEU A 202 21.51 10.11 20.93
C LEU A 202 21.31 8.76 20.23
N MET A 203 22.24 7.81 20.45
CA MET A 203 22.16 6.46 19.90
C MET A 203 20.87 5.74 20.31
N LEU A 204 20.50 5.80 21.60
CA LEU A 204 19.26 5.21 22.12
C LEU A 204 18.02 5.87 21.51
N CYS A 205 18.01 7.20 21.41
CA CYS A 205 16.90 7.98 20.82
C CYS A 205 16.67 7.62 19.34
N ASP A 206 17.74 7.56 18.53
CA ASP A 206 17.64 7.15 17.13
C ASP A 206 17.30 5.67 16.94
N SER A 207 17.73 4.80 17.85
CA SER A 207 17.35 3.38 17.86
C SER A 207 15.86 3.20 18.15
N LEU A 208 15.33 3.88 19.17
CA LEU A 208 13.90 3.90 19.50
C LEU A 208 13.07 4.47 18.35
N ARG A 209 13.51 5.59 17.75
CA ARG A 209 12.89 6.17 16.54
C ARG A 209 12.76 5.15 15.44
N ALA A 210 13.84 4.43 15.11
CA ALA A 210 13.88 3.43 14.05
C ALA A 210 13.00 2.21 14.38
N PHE A 211 13.00 1.76 15.63
CA PHE A 211 12.16 0.68 16.12
C PHE A 211 10.65 1.01 15.96
N PHE A 212 10.19 2.14 16.50
CA PHE A 212 8.80 2.57 16.38
C PHE A 212 8.36 2.83 14.94
N PHE A 213 9.24 3.38 14.10
CA PHE A 213 8.99 3.56 12.67
C PHE A 213 8.78 2.21 11.97
N THR A 214 9.68 1.26 12.17
CA THR A 214 9.64 -0.05 11.48
C THR A 214 8.42 -0.87 11.93
N TRP A 215 8.08 -0.82 13.22
CA TRP A 215 6.87 -1.45 13.77
C TRP A 215 5.60 -0.87 13.12
N THR A 216 5.50 0.46 13.03
CA THR A 216 4.40 1.17 12.36
C THR A 216 4.21 0.63 10.94
N TRP A 217 5.27 0.62 10.13
CA TRP A 217 5.20 0.15 8.74
C TRP A 217 4.77 -1.32 8.62
N ASN A 218 5.37 -2.22 9.40
CA ASN A 218 5.01 -3.64 9.41
C ASN A 218 3.52 -3.84 9.74
N MET A 219 3.02 -3.18 10.80
CA MET A 219 1.62 -3.31 11.20
C MET A 219 0.66 -2.70 10.14
N ASN A 220 1.07 -1.64 9.47
CA ASN A 220 0.30 -0.99 8.41
C ASN A 220 0.23 -1.83 7.14
N TYR A 221 1.35 -2.40 6.67
CA TYR A 221 1.36 -3.33 5.54
C TYR A 221 0.42 -4.52 5.78
N LYS A 222 0.50 -5.17 6.95
CA LYS A 222 -0.41 -6.27 7.31
C LYS A 222 -1.86 -5.81 7.41
N THR A 223 -2.14 -4.64 7.96
CA THR A 223 -3.52 -4.14 8.11
C THR A 223 -4.14 -3.77 6.75
N GLY A 224 -3.37 -3.12 5.88
CA GLY A 224 -3.77 -2.80 4.51
C GLY A 224 -4.03 -4.05 3.69
N LEU A 225 -3.13 -5.05 3.76
CA LEU A 225 -3.29 -6.31 3.02
C LEU A 225 -4.55 -7.07 3.46
N ARG A 226 -4.79 -7.21 4.77
CA ARG A 226 -5.99 -7.87 5.33
C ARG A 226 -7.29 -7.18 4.89
N LEU A 227 -7.32 -5.84 4.85
CA LEU A 227 -8.49 -5.11 4.37
C LEU A 227 -8.66 -5.28 2.85
N LYS A 228 -7.59 -5.09 2.07
CA LYS A 228 -7.59 -5.29 0.62
C LYS A 228 -8.15 -6.65 0.23
N SER A 229 -7.62 -7.73 0.83
CA SER A 229 -8.06 -9.10 0.56
C SER A 229 -9.51 -9.35 0.96
N ALA A 230 -9.95 -8.83 2.11
CA ALA A 230 -11.33 -8.99 2.57
C ALA A 230 -12.32 -8.25 1.64
N CYS A 231 -12.01 -7.02 1.24
CA CYS A 231 -12.83 -6.25 0.32
C CYS A 231 -12.90 -6.91 -1.07
N THR A 232 -11.79 -7.39 -1.63
CA THR A 232 -11.82 -8.10 -2.92
C THR A 232 -12.58 -9.44 -2.83
N ALA A 233 -12.50 -10.16 -1.71
CA ALA A 233 -13.29 -11.38 -1.51
C ALA A 233 -14.80 -11.11 -1.41
N LEU A 234 -15.23 -10.05 -0.71
CA LEU A 234 -16.63 -9.65 -0.68
C LEU A 234 -17.12 -9.17 -2.05
N LEU A 235 -16.32 -8.41 -2.78
CA LEU A 235 -16.61 -7.99 -4.15
C LEU A 235 -16.79 -9.21 -5.07
N TYR A 236 -15.88 -10.19 -5.00
CA TYR A 236 -16.00 -11.45 -5.75
C TYR A 236 -17.28 -12.23 -5.38
N LYS A 237 -17.55 -12.43 -4.08
CA LYS A 237 -18.80 -13.04 -3.59
C LYS A 237 -20.06 -12.31 -4.07
N LYS A 238 -20.00 -10.98 -4.21
CA LYS A 238 -21.12 -10.18 -4.73
C LYS A 238 -21.31 -10.39 -6.23
N ILE A 239 -20.23 -10.36 -7.02
CA ILE A 239 -20.28 -10.51 -8.48
C ILE A 239 -20.81 -11.88 -8.90
N ILE A 240 -20.37 -12.97 -8.26
CA ILE A 240 -20.90 -14.32 -8.56
C ILE A 240 -22.38 -14.52 -8.18
N ARG A 241 -22.99 -13.56 -7.47
CA ARG A 241 -24.41 -13.53 -7.08
C ARG A 241 -25.22 -12.47 -7.85
N LEU A 242 -24.61 -11.73 -8.78
CA LEU A 242 -25.30 -10.74 -9.60
C LEU A 242 -25.73 -11.37 -10.92
N ASN A 243 -27.03 -11.31 -11.22
CA ASN A 243 -27.58 -11.78 -12.51
C ASN A 243 -27.14 -10.90 -13.69
N SER A 244 -26.79 -9.63 -13.43
CA SER A 244 -26.24 -8.69 -14.40
C SER A 244 -25.38 -7.65 -13.69
N LEU A 245 -24.38 -7.11 -14.39
CA LEU A 245 -23.58 -5.98 -13.92
C LEU A 245 -24.34 -4.63 -14.01
N GLY A 246 -25.54 -4.63 -14.60
CA GLY A 246 -26.35 -3.42 -14.81
C GLY A 246 -25.60 -2.41 -15.67
N ASN A 247 -25.49 -1.17 -15.19
CA ASN A 247 -24.81 -0.08 -15.90
C ASN A 247 -23.27 -0.12 -15.77
N LYS A 248 -22.68 -1.22 -15.28
CA LYS A 248 -21.24 -1.36 -15.09
C LYS A 248 -20.60 -2.28 -16.12
N SER A 249 -19.56 -1.79 -16.75
CA SER A 249 -18.73 -2.55 -17.69
C SER A 249 -17.82 -3.55 -16.97
N THR A 250 -17.45 -4.64 -17.63
CA THR A 250 -16.42 -5.58 -17.14
C THR A 250 -15.09 -4.87 -16.84
N GLY A 251 -14.75 -3.83 -17.62
CA GLY A 251 -13.56 -3.00 -17.39
C GLY A 251 -13.60 -2.25 -16.06
N GLU A 252 -14.72 -1.62 -15.70
CA GLU A 252 -14.89 -0.98 -14.39
C GLU A 252 -14.78 -1.99 -13.24
N VAL A 253 -15.37 -3.19 -13.40
CA VAL A 253 -15.28 -4.26 -12.39
C VAL A 253 -13.84 -4.71 -12.18
N ILE A 254 -13.07 -4.89 -13.25
CA ILE A 254 -11.63 -5.20 -13.16
C ILE A 254 -10.87 -4.05 -12.48
N ASN A 255 -11.26 -2.79 -12.74
CA ASN A 255 -10.67 -1.61 -12.11
C ASN A 255 -10.88 -1.61 -10.58
N LEU A 256 -12.05 -2.03 -10.10
CA LEU A 256 -12.32 -2.19 -8.66
C LEU A 256 -11.38 -3.22 -8.01
N PHE A 257 -11.14 -4.35 -8.68
CA PHE A 257 -10.23 -5.39 -8.19
C PHE A 257 -8.76 -4.96 -8.18
N CYS A 258 -8.31 -4.25 -9.22
CA CYS A 258 -6.89 -3.92 -9.39
C CYS A 258 -6.52 -2.57 -8.77
N ASN A 259 -7.13 -1.48 -9.24
CA ASN A 259 -6.73 -0.12 -8.92
C ASN A 259 -7.34 0.39 -7.62
N ASP A 260 -8.65 0.20 -7.41
CA ASP A 260 -9.29 0.74 -6.20
C ASP A 260 -8.95 -0.08 -4.94
N SER A 261 -8.77 -1.40 -5.08
CA SER A 261 -8.23 -2.22 -3.99
C SER A 261 -6.78 -1.86 -3.64
N GLN A 262 -5.98 -1.39 -4.61
CA GLN A 262 -4.62 -0.89 -4.37
C GLN A 262 -4.64 0.49 -3.69
N ARG A 263 -5.47 1.43 -4.16
CA ARG A 263 -5.72 2.72 -3.51
C ARG A 263 -6.14 2.53 -2.04
N LEU A 264 -7.03 1.58 -1.76
CA LEU A 264 -7.46 1.25 -0.39
C LEU A 264 -6.29 0.79 0.48
N PHE A 265 -5.42 -0.07 -0.04
CA PHE A 265 -4.20 -0.53 0.64
C PHE A 265 -3.23 0.63 0.92
N ASP A 266 -3.01 1.51 -0.06
CA ASP A 266 -2.14 2.67 0.09
C ASP A 266 -2.70 3.66 1.14
N VAL A 267 -4.01 3.92 1.16
CA VAL A 267 -4.67 4.74 2.19
C VAL A 267 -4.46 4.19 3.61
N ILE A 268 -4.52 2.87 3.80
CA ILE A 268 -4.25 2.27 5.12
C ILE A 268 -2.77 2.38 5.51
N ILE A 269 -1.86 2.30 4.54
CA ILE A 269 -0.42 2.36 4.79
C ILE A 269 0.05 3.75 5.20
N TYR A 270 -0.38 4.77 4.44
CA TYR A 270 0.04 6.15 4.62
C TYR A 270 -0.92 6.97 5.49
N GLY A 271 -2.15 6.51 5.74
CA GLY A 271 -3.16 7.22 6.54
C GLY A 271 -2.66 7.67 7.92
N PRO A 272 -1.98 6.81 8.70
CA PRO A 272 -1.39 7.22 9.99
C PRO A 272 -0.39 8.37 9.86
N MET A 273 0.36 8.46 8.75
CA MET A 273 1.28 9.58 8.49
C MET A 273 0.53 10.89 8.24
N ILE A 274 -0.62 10.84 7.56
CA ILE A 274 -1.48 12.02 7.37
C ILE A 274 -2.04 12.51 8.71
N ILE A 275 -2.37 11.60 9.64
CA ILE A 275 -2.92 11.93 10.97
C ILE A 275 -1.83 12.44 11.93
N SER A 276 -0.67 11.77 12.01
CA SER A 276 0.43 12.19 12.90
C SER A 276 1.20 13.41 12.39
N GLY A 277 1.10 13.76 11.10
CA GLY A 277 1.82 14.87 10.48
C GLY A 277 1.53 16.25 11.09
N PRO A 278 0.26 16.70 11.15
CA PRO A 278 -0.11 17.97 11.76
C PRO A 278 0.36 18.10 13.21
N ILE A 279 0.29 17.03 14.00
CA ILE A 279 0.74 17.01 15.40
C ILE A 279 2.22 17.40 15.48
N VAL A 280 3.05 16.80 14.63
CA VAL A 280 4.51 17.03 14.60
C VAL A 280 4.86 18.40 14.03
N LEU A 281 4.11 18.87 13.03
CA LEU A 281 4.24 20.25 12.52
C LEU A 281 3.94 21.26 13.64
N SER A 282 2.86 21.07 14.40
CA SER A 282 2.52 21.92 15.55
C SER A 282 3.59 21.88 16.64
N CYS A 283 4.07 20.70 17.05
CA CYS A 283 5.16 20.58 18.02
C CYS A 283 6.45 21.27 17.53
N GLY A 284 6.78 21.14 16.24
CA GLY A 284 7.92 21.80 15.63
C GLY A 284 7.81 23.33 15.63
N ILE A 285 6.63 23.87 15.28
CA ILE A 285 6.34 25.31 15.34
C ILE A 285 6.45 25.83 16.78
N ILE A 286 5.82 25.14 17.75
CA ILE A 286 5.86 25.53 19.17
C ILE A 286 7.31 25.57 19.68
N TYR A 287 8.11 24.54 19.39
CA TYR A 287 9.52 24.50 19.79
C TYR A 287 10.36 25.58 19.11
N ILE A 288 10.10 25.88 17.83
CA ILE A 288 10.75 26.97 17.10
C ILE A 288 10.42 28.32 17.75
N VAL A 289 9.16 28.61 18.07
CA VAL A 289 8.74 29.86 18.72
C VAL A 289 9.23 29.95 20.17
N TRP A 290 9.38 28.83 20.86
CA TRP A 290 9.93 28.82 22.23
C TRP A 290 11.46 29.04 22.25
N LEU A 291 12.18 28.51 21.25
CA LEU A 291 13.64 28.62 21.19
C LEU A 291 14.12 29.88 20.45
N PHE A 292 13.29 30.43 19.56
CA PHE A 292 13.65 31.54 18.68
C PHE A 292 12.62 32.66 18.74
N ASN A 293 13.10 33.89 18.50
CA ASN A 293 12.25 35.06 18.31
C ASN A 293 11.27 34.81 17.13
N PRO A 294 10.05 35.39 17.10
CA PRO A 294 9.01 35.04 16.12
C PRO A 294 9.40 35.20 14.64
N ILE A 295 10.49 35.93 14.35
CA ILE A 295 11.15 36.05 13.04
C ILE A 295 11.42 34.68 12.39
N ALA A 296 11.70 33.63 13.18
CA ALA A 296 11.89 32.27 12.68
C ALA A 296 10.65 31.68 11.97
N LEU A 297 9.44 32.22 12.22
CA LEU A 297 8.22 31.82 11.52
C LEU A 297 8.26 32.16 10.03
N ILE A 298 9.03 33.18 9.61
CA ILE A 298 9.16 33.58 8.20
C ILE A 298 9.74 32.41 7.37
N GLY A 299 10.70 31.67 7.94
CA GLY A 299 11.25 30.46 7.35
C GLY A 299 10.21 29.36 7.14
N ILE A 300 9.32 29.16 8.12
CA ILE A 300 8.23 28.18 8.05
C ILE A 300 7.19 28.61 7.03
N ILE A 301 6.80 29.89 7.00
CA ILE A 301 5.86 30.43 6.00
C ILE A 301 6.43 30.26 4.59
N ALA A 302 7.73 30.55 4.39
CA ALA A 302 8.41 30.30 3.13
C ALA A 302 8.47 28.80 2.77
N PHE A 303 8.62 27.90 3.74
CA PHE A 303 8.56 26.45 3.50
C PHE A 303 7.14 25.99 3.10
N LEU A 304 6.11 26.49 3.79
CA LEU A 304 4.71 26.14 3.54
C LEU A 304 4.21 26.68 2.19
N SER A 305 4.68 27.84 1.73
CA SER A 305 4.30 28.41 0.43
C SER A 305 4.78 27.60 -0.77
N PHE A 306 5.76 26.70 -0.60
CA PHE A 306 6.12 25.74 -1.64
C PHE A 306 5.06 24.66 -1.87
N TYR A 307 4.17 24.36 -0.91
CA TYR A 307 3.12 23.36 -1.11
C TYR A 307 2.10 23.73 -2.20
N PRO A 308 1.49 24.94 -2.23
CA PRO A 308 0.63 25.33 -3.36
C PRO A 308 1.42 25.40 -4.67
N CYS A 309 2.67 25.89 -4.67
CA CYS A 309 3.53 25.88 -5.86
C CYS A 309 3.72 24.44 -6.42
N GLN A 310 4.11 23.50 -5.57
CA GLN A 310 4.28 22.09 -5.90
C GLN A 310 2.97 21.44 -6.39
N TYR A 311 1.83 21.82 -5.81
CA TYR A 311 0.51 21.38 -6.26
C TYR A 311 0.17 21.88 -7.68
N PHE A 312 0.42 23.16 -8.00
CA PHE A 312 0.21 23.69 -9.35
C PHE A 312 1.15 23.04 -10.38
N ILE A 313 2.43 22.84 -10.05
CA ILE A 313 3.38 22.11 -10.91
C ILE A 313 2.90 20.67 -11.15
N SER A 314 2.38 20.01 -10.12
CA SER A 314 1.85 18.63 -10.22
C SER A 314 0.59 18.57 -11.08
N ARG A 315 -0.35 19.53 -10.93
CA ARG A 315 -1.54 19.68 -11.79
C ARG A 315 -1.17 19.90 -13.25
N ALA A 316 -0.23 20.80 -13.53
CA ALA A 316 0.28 21.06 -14.89
C ALA A 316 0.94 19.80 -15.48
N THR A 317 1.75 19.09 -14.70
CA THR A 317 2.37 17.81 -15.11
C THR A 317 1.31 16.78 -15.47
N GLY A 318 0.27 16.62 -14.64
CA GLY A 318 -0.85 15.71 -14.92
C GLY A 318 -1.62 16.06 -16.19
N TYR A 319 -1.88 17.35 -16.42
CA TYR A 319 -2.53 17.83 -17.65
C TYR A 319 -1.69 17.52 -18.91
N PHE A 320 -0.39 17.83 -18.91
CA PHE A 320 0.49 17.53 -20.04
C PHE A 320 0.70 16.01 -20.24
N ARG A 321 0.72 15.23 -19.15
CA ARG A 321 0.79 13.78 -19.19
C ARG A 321 -0.47 13.19 -19.85
N SER A 322 -1.66 13.64 -19.48
CA SER A 322 -2.93 13.23 -20.12
C SER A 322 -2.94 13.58 -21.61
N LYS A 323 -2.56 14.81 -22.00
CA LYS A 323 -2.44 15.17 -23.42
C LYS A 323 -1.41 14.33 -24.17
N SER A 324 -0.30 13.96 -23.53
CA SER A 324 0.70 13.06 -24.12
C SER A 324 0.11 11.67 -24.39
N VAL A 325 -0.56 11.07 -23.40
CA VAL A 325 -1.18 9.73 -23.52
C VAL A 325 -2.17 9.68 -24.67
N ASN A 326 -3.09 10.65 -24.79
CA ASN A 326 -4.07 10.66 -25.88
C ASN A 326 -3.42 10.71 -27.28
N ILE A 327 -2.25 11.33 -27.43
CA ILE A 327 -1.50 11.36 -28.70
C ILE A 327 -0.70 10.06 -28.90
N THR A 328 -0.15 9.48 -27.82
CA THR A 328 0.47 8.16 -27.83
C THR A 328 -0.52 7.08 -28.28
N ASP A 329 -1.76 7.10 -27.76
CA ASP A 329 -2.80 6.14 -28.14
C ASP A 329 -3.17 6.28 -29.62
N ALA A 330 -3.31 7.50 -30.13
CA ALA A 330 -3.52 7.75 -31.56
C ALA A 330 -2.35 7.25 -32.43
N ARG A 331 -1.10 7.38 -31.96
CA ARG A 331 0.09 6.83 -32.63
C ARG A 331 0.08 5.29 -32.65
N VAL A 332 -0.20 4.66 -31.51
CA VAL A 332 -0.24 3.20 -31.37
C VAL A 332 -1.36 2.61 -32.21
N ARG A 333 -2.55 3.22 -32.20
CA ARG A 333 -3.67 2.84 -33.07
C ARG A 333 -3.29 2.89 -34.56
N LEU A 334 -2.73 4.01 -35.03
CA LEU A 334 -2.31 4.12 -36.43
C LEU A 334 -1.20 3.11 -36.79
N MET A 335 -0.27 2.81 -35.86
CA MET A 335 0.72 1.75 -36.08
C MET A 335 0.06 0.38 -36.23
N SER A 336 -0.95 0.05 -35.42
CA SER A 336 -1.70 -1.20 -35.55
C SER A 336 -2.44 -1.29 -36.90
N GLU A 337 -3.14 -0.23 -37.30
CA GLU A 337 -3.84 -0.14 -38.59
C GLU A 337 -2.86 -0.28 -39.79
N ILE A 338 -1.64 0.26 -39.69
CA ILE A 338 -0.58 0.09 -40.70
C ILE A 338 -0.07 -1.35 -40.77
N LEU A 339 0.10 -2.02 -39.63
CA LEU A 339 0.59 -3.40 -39.57
C LEU A 339 -0.45 -4.39 -40.11
N GLU A 340 -1.73 -4.18 -39.80
CA GLU A 340 -2.85 -4.97 -40.32
C GLU A 340 -2.97 -4.84 -41.84
N CYS A 341 -2.86 -3.62 -42.39
CA CYS A 341 -2.96 -3.33 -43.83
C CYS A 341 -1.62 -3.41 -44.60
N ILE A 342 -0.53 -3.94 -44.01
CA ILE A 342 0.84 -3.77 -44.53
C ILE A 342 1.03 -4.28 -45.97
N LYS A 343 0.35 -5.37 -46.34
CA LYS A 343 0.42 -5.96 -47.69
C LYS A 343 -0.15 -5.01 -48.76
N LEU A 344 -1.27 -4.35 -48.48
CA LEU A 344 -1.88 -3.36 -49.37
C LEU A 344 -1.01 -2.10 -49.47
N ILE A 345 -0.51 -1.61 -48.33
CA ILE A 345 0.37 -0.42 -48.29
C ILE A 345 1.62 -0.63 -49.15
N LYS A 346 2.21 -1.84 -49.11
CA LYS A 346 3.35 -2.21 -49.96
C LYS A 346 2.98 -2.37 -51.44
N MET A 347 1.85 -2.98 -51.75
CA MET A 347 1.39 -3.16 -53.13
C MET A 347 1.16 -1.83 -53.86
N TYR A 348 0.68 -0.81 -53.15
CA TYR A 348 0.45 0.54 -53.69
C TYR A 348 1.61 1.53 -53.45
N SER A 349 2.76 1.08 -52.92
CA SER A 349 3.92 1.93 -52.59
C SER A 349 3.59 3.13 -51.69
N TRP A 350 2.65 2.96 -50.75
CA TRP A 350 2.16 4.01 -49.86
C TRP A 350 3.01 4.21 -48.59
N GLU A 351 4.12 3.49 -48.42
CA GLU A 351 4.91 3.54 -47.19
C GLU A 351 5.44 4.93 -46.84
N LYS A 352 5.82 5.75 -47.84
CA LYS A 352 6.27 7.13 -47.60
C LYS A 352 5.16 8.01 -47.03
N TYR A 353 3.93 7.88 -47.54
CA TYR A 353 2.76 8.64 -47.06
C TYR A 353 2.41 8.29 -45.61
N PHE A 354 2.28 6.99 -45.30
CA PHE A 354 1.97 6.54 -43.94
C PHE A 354 3.11 6.85 -42.95
N SER A 355 4.37 6.74 -43.37
CA SER A 355 5.53 7.14 -42.57
C SER A 355 5.50 8.63 -42.22
N GLN A 356 5.26 9.51 -43.19
CA GLN A 356 5.12 10.95 -42.94
C GLN A 356 3.93 11.28 -42.00
N LYS A 357 2.78 10.63 -42.19
CA LYS A 357 1.60 10.77 -41.33
C LYS A 357 1.91 10.34 -39.88
N LEU A 358 2.62 9.24 -39.70
CA LEU A 358 3.06 8.74 -38.39
C LEU A 358 4.10 9.67 -37.73
N LEU A 359 5.07 10.18 -38.50
CA LEU A 359 6.06 11.15 -38.03
C LEU A 359 5.41 12.49 -37.62
N ALA A 360 4.35 12.92 -38.31
CA ALA A 360 3.60 14.12 -37.93
C ALA A 360 2.88 13.95 -36.57
N ILE A 361 2.36 12.76 -36.25
CA ILE A 361 1.83 12.44 -34.92
C ILE A 361 2.98 12.37 -33.91
N ARG A 362 4.10 11.72 -34.24
CA ARG A 362 5.27 11.62 -33.35
C ARG A 362 5.83 12.99 -32.96
N LYS A 363 5.93 13.94 -33.90
CA LYS A 363 6.32 15.34 -33.63
C LYS A 363 5.30 16.12 -32.78
N LYS A 364 4.04 15.67 -32.67
CA LYS A 364 3.06 16.22 -31.71
C LYS A 364 3.23 15.58 -30.33
N GLU A 365 3.43 14.26 -30.28
CA GLU A 365 3.71 13.48 -29.07
C GLU A 365 4.94 14.02 -28.34
N GLU A 366 6.06 14.18 -29.06
CA GLU A 366 7.34 14.71 -28.55
C GLU A 366 7.19 16.08 -27.87
N ARG A 367 6.44 17.01 -28.47
CA ARG A 367 6.20 18.35 -27.89
C ARG A 367 5.46 18.29 -26.56
N TRP A 368 4.54 17.35 -26.36
CA TRP A 368 3.86 17.17 -25.07
C TRP A 368 4.71 16.38 -24.07
N LEU A 369 5.50 15.42 -24.54
CA LEU A 369 6.47 14.69 -23.72
C LEU A 369 7.56 15.62 -23.17
N HIS A 370 8.12 16.52 -23.98
CA HIS A 370 9.07 17.53 -23.50
C HIS A 370 8.44 18.44 -22.44
N LYS A 371 7.24 18.96 -22.64
CA LYS A 371 6.53 19.74 -21.60
C LYS A 371 6.36 18.95 -20.31
N THR A 372 5.94 17.69 -20.41
CA THR A 372 5.79 16.80 -19.25
C THR A 372 7.14 16.60 -18.53
N ALA A 373 8.21 16.35 -19.28
CA ALA A 373 9.57 16.16 -18.75
C ALA A 373 10.11 17.43 -18.07
N TYR A 374 9.94 18.62 -18.65
CA TYR A 374 10.38 19.88 -18.01
C TYR A 374 9.70 20.12 -16.67
N PHE A 375 8.36 20.00 -16.59
CA PHE A 375 7.62 20.20 -15.34
C PHE A 375 7.91 19.11 -14.30
N GLN A 376 8.10 17.86 -14.74
CA GLN A 376 8.52 16.76 -13.88
C GLN A 376 9.94 16.98 -13.32
N SER A 377 10.89 17.41 -14.14
CA SER A 377 12.25 17.73 -13.72
C SER A 377 12.27 18.90 -12.73
N LEU A 378 11.49 19.96 -12.98
CA LEU A 378 11.32 21.07 -12.05
C LEU A 378 10.79 20.59 -10.69
N SER A 379 9.76 19.75 -10.67
CA SER A 379 9.19 19.16 -9.45
C SER A 379 10.20 18.31 -8.65
N ILE A 380 11.02 17.52 -9.34
CA ILE A 380 12.06 16.69 -8.73
C ILE A 380 13.19 17.55 -8.16
N SER A 381 13.66 18.55 -8.90
CA SER A 381 14.76 19.44 -8.49
C SER A 381 14.36 20.42 -7.39
N LEU A 382 13.10 20.87 -7.37
CA LEU A 382 12.60 21.79 -6.35
C LEU A 382 12.51 21.11 -4.97
N THR A 383 12.08 19.84 -4.92
CA THR A 383 11.90 19.07 -3.68
C THR A 383 13.09 19.11 -2.70
N PRO A 384 14.35 18.86 -3.11
CA PRO A 384 15.53 19.00 -2.22
C PRO A 384 15.99 20.45 -2.02
N ALA A 385 15.62 21.39 -2.89
CA ALA A 385 16.00 22.80 -2.79
C ALA A 385 15.14 23.59 -1.77
N VAL A 386 13.85 23.23 -1.63
CA VAL A 386 12.90 23.90 -0.72
C VAL A 386 13.44 24.11 0.71
N PRO A 387 14.00 23.09 1.41
CA PRO A 387 14.56 23.29 2.75
C PRO A 387 15.75 24.27 2.77
N VAL A 388 16.58 24.27 1.73
CA VAL A 388 17.75 25.14 1.62
C VAL A 388 17.32 26.60 1.43
N ILE A 389 16.35 26.85 0.55
CA ILE A 389 15.81 28.19 0.30
C ILE A 389 15.12 28.72 1.57
N SER A 390 14.31 27.90 2.25
CA SER A 390 13.68 28.25 3.54
C SER A 390 14.72 28.58 4.62
N ALA A 391 15.80 27.81 4.73
CA ALA A 391 16.89 28.11 5.65
C ALA A 391 17.54 29.46 5.35
N ILE A 392 17.89 29.73 4.08
CA ILE A 392 18.49 31.01 3.65
C ILE A 392 17.57 32.20 4.00
N ILE A 393 16.27 32.10 3.70
CA ILE A 393 15.28 33.14 4.03
C ILE A 393 15.23 33.37 5.55
N THR A 394 15.29 32.31 6.35
CA THR A 394 15.33 32.40 7.82
C THR A 394 16.56 33.17 8.30
N PHE A 395 17.73 32.86 7.76
CA PHE A 395 18.97 33.56 8.11
C PHE A 395 18.94 35.03 7.72
N LEU A 396 18.50 35.35 6.49
CA LEU A 396 18.41 36.73 6.01
C LEU A 396 17.43 37.56 6.86
N ALA A 397 16.26 37.02 7.21
CA ALA A 397 15.30 37.69 8.07
C ALA A 397 15.86 37.95 9.48
N GLN A 398 16.64 37.01 10.04
CA GLN A 398 17.27 37.17 11.35
C GLN A 398 18.38 38.24 11.34
N VAL A 399 19.22 38.26 10.29
CA VAL A 399 20.25 39.29 10.09
C VAL A 399 19.61 40.68 9.94
N ALA A 400 18.56 40.80 9.12
CA ALA A 400 17.84 42.05 8.91
C ALA A 400 17.18 42.60 10.18
N SER A 401 16.84 41.74 11.14
CA SER A 401 16.28 42.14 12.43
C SER A 401 17.30 42.65 13.46
N GLY A 402 18.59 42.76 13.10
CA GLY A 402 19.63 43.39 13.94
C GLY A 402 20.05 42.59 15.18
N SER A 403 19.55 41.37 15.38
CA SER A 403 19.97 40.52 16.50
C SER A 403 21.41 40.03 16.33
N GLY A 404 22.27 40.31 17.31
CA GLY A 404 23.72 40.07 17.25
C GLY A 404 24.12 38.65 16.83
N LEU A 405 25.12 38.58 15.95
CA LEU A 405 25.48 37.38 15.19
C LEU A 405 26.51 36.44 15.87
N THR A 406 27.04 36.79 17.05
CA THR A 406 28.35 36.26 17.50
C THR A 406 28.30 34.97 18.33
N ALA A 407 27.22 34.69 19.08
CA ALA A 407 27.05 33.47 19.90
C ALA A 407 25.77 32.67 19.56
N SER A 408 25.22 33.00 18.39
CA SER A 408 23.85 32.70 17.99
C SER A 408 23.80 31.89 16.69
N GLN A 409 24.75 32.13 15.77
CA GLN A 409 24.92 31.40 14.51
C GLN A 409 24.93 29.87 14.67
N GLU A 410 25.62 29.33 15.68
CA GLU A 410 25.71 27.88 15.92
C GLU A 410 24.32 27.30 16.29
N LYS A 411 23.64 27.92 17.26
CA LYS A 411 22.28 27.55 17.70
C LYS A 411 21.26 27.65 16.55
N TYR A 412 21.40 28.66 15.68
CA TYR A 412 20.56 28.82 14.49
C TYR A 412 20.85 27.76 13.42
N ARG A 413 22.13 27.50 13.08
CA ARG A 413 22.53 26.50 12.05
C ARG A 413 22.05 25.10 12.35
N ILE A 414 22.18 24.64 13.60
CA ILE A 414 21.79 23.27 13.97
C ILE A 414 20.28 23.15 14.03
N THR A 415 19.60 24.13 14.64
CA THR A 415 18.16 23.99 14.92
C THR A 415 17.29 24.30 13.70
N SER A 416 17.69 25.24 12.82
CA SER A 416 16.97 25.45 11.55
C SER A 416 17.13 24.25 10.63
N ASN A 417 18.36 23.74 10.43
CA ASN A 417 18.55 22.52 9.64
C ASN A 417 17.87 21.31 10.28
N SER A 418 17.94 21.08 11.59
CA SER A 418 17.30 19.89 12.19
C SER A 418 15.78 19.94 12.11
N ALA A 419 15.15 21.11 12.32
CA ALA A 419 13.71 21.25 12.15
C ALA A 419 13.30 21.13 10.67
N LEU A 420 14.05 21.72 9.74
CA LEU A 420 13.81 21.57 8.30
C LEU A 420 14.10 20.14 7.79
N ILE A 421 15.03 19.41 8.42
CA ILE A 421 15.28 17.98 8.19
C ILE A 421 14.13 17.14 8.75
N ALA A 422 13.57 17.50 9.91
CA ALA A 422 12.36 16.85 10.44
C ALA A 422 11.15 17.07 9.52
N LEU A 423 10.96 18.28 8.99
CA LEU A 423 9.94 18.58 7.98
C LEU A 423 10.22 17.89 6.63
N ARG A 424 11.49 17.77 6.20
CA ARG A 424 11.91 17.00 5.02
C ARG A 424 11.70 15.47 5.19
N ARG A 425 11.79 14.96 6.42
CA ARG A 425 11.46 13.56 6.77
C ARG A 425 9.95 13.31 6.65
N PHE A 426 9.12 14.34 6.76
CA PHE A 426 7.75 14.26 6.29
C PHE A 426 7.77 14.16 4.75
N LYS A 427 7.64 12.93 4.23
CA LYS A 427 7.53 12.65 2.78
C LYS A 427 6.21 13.21 2.24
N VAL A 428 6.11 14.51 2.07
CA VAL A 428 4.96 15.18 1.46
C VAL A 428 4.75 14.69 0.02
N SER A 429 5.82 14.27 -0.66
CA SER A 429 5.77 13.50 -1.93
C SER A 429 4.91 12.22 -1.88
N SER A 430 4.79 11.56 -0.72
CA SER A 430 3.89 10.42 -0.53
C SER A 430 2.45 10.86 -0.30
N VAL A 431 2.23 11.97 0.43
CA VAL A 431 0.91 12.59 0.62
C VAL A 431 0.35 13.11 -0.71
N PHE A 432 1.17 13.83 -1.50
CA PHE A 432 0.82 14.25 -2.85
C PHE A 432 0.61 13.07 -3.79
N ARG A 433 1.35 11.95 -3.66
CA ARG A 433 1.06 10.74 -4.45
C ARG A 433 -0.34 10.18 -4.16
N LEU A 434 -0.79 10.18 -2.91
CA LEU A 434 -2.16 9.77 -2.58
C LEU A 434 -3.19 10.76 -3.16
N ILE A 435 -2.97 12.06 -2.98
CA ILE A 435 -3.87 13.12 -3.49
C ILE A 435 -3.95 13.11 -5.03
N SER A 436 -2.83 12.85 -5.71
CA SER A 436 -2.75 12.69 -7.17
C SER A 436 -3.21 11.31 -7.66
N CYS A 437 -3.39 10.32 -6.78
CA CYS A 437 -4.07 9.06 -7.11
C CYS A 437 -5.60 9.14 -6.92
N THR A 438 -6.10 10.16 -6.21
CA THR A 438 -7.53 10.47 -6.04
C THR A 438 -8.07 11.50 -7.05
N ALA A 439 -7.22 12.05 -7.91
CA ALA A 439 -7.57 12.90 -9.05
C ALA A 439 -7.28 12.18 -10.38
#